data_AF-A0A1S3NTK1-F1
#
_entry.id   AF-A0A1S3NTK1-F1
#
_cell.length_a   1.000
_cell.length_b   1.000
_cell.length_c   1.000
_cell.angle_alpha   90.00
_cell.angle_beta   90.00
_cell.angle_gamma   90.00
#
_symmetry.space_group_name_H-M   'P 1'
#
loop_
_entity.id
_entity.type
_entity.pdbx_description
1 polymer ?
#
loop_
_entity_poly.entity_id
_entity_poly.type
_entity_poly.pdbx_seq_one_letter_code
_entity_poly.pdbx_strand_id
1 'polypeptide(L)'
;MGQKISGSIKSVDARGEPSYRPVRRELQGPDFCRPPRLDLLLDMPPATSDLQLHHAWNPEDRSLNVFVKEDDKLTFHRHPVAQSTDCIRGQVGYTRGLHVWRIHWPARQRGTHAVVGVGTADALLHSVGYTALVGSDCESWGWDLGRNRLYHDSKNRPASTSAPTYPCFLEADESFVLPDALLVVLDMDEGSLSFMVDGQYLGVAFRGLKGRRLYPIVSAVWGHCEVSIRYINGLDPEPLPLMDLCRRVARLALGRDRLNQIDTLPLPETLKNYLQYQ
;
A
#
# COMPACT_ATOMS: atom_id res chain seq x y z
N MET A 1 29.95 67.00 -7.32
CA MET A 1 28.61 66.38 -7.46
C MET A 1 28.65 65.03 -6.76
N GLY A 2 28.08 64.95 -5.56
CA GLY A 2 28.01 63.70 -4.80
C GLY A 2 26.80 62.87 -5.20
N GLN A 3 27.01 61.61 -5.57
CA GLN A 3 25.94 60.63 -5.70
C GLN A 3 25.91 59.77 -4.43
N LYS A 4 24.76 59.81 -3.74
CA LYS A 4 24.45 58.98 -2.57
C LYS A 4 24.15 57.55 -3.03
N ILE A 5 24.87 56.59 -2.45
CA ILE A 5 24.59 55.17 -2.58
C ILE A 5 23.61 54.81 -1.46
N SER A 6 22.32 54.62 -1.78
CA SER A 6 21.35 54.05 -0.84
C SER A 6 21.30 52.54 -1.03
N GLY A 7 21.90 51.80 -0.10
CA GLY A 7 21.75 50.36 0.01
C GLY A 7 20.33 50.02 0.48
N SER A 8 19.62 49.22 -0.32
CA SER A 8 18.38 48.58 0.07
C SER A 8 18.56 47.07 -0.07
N ILE A 9 18.97 46.45 1.04
CA ILE A 9 18.93 45.00 1.22
C ILE A 9 17.46 44.61 1.28
N LYS A 10 16.95 43.96 0.22
CA LYS A 10 15.66 43.29 0.27
C LYS A 10 15.82 42.01 1.07
N SER A 11 15.37 42.03 2.31
CA SER A 11 15.13 40.85 3.12
C SER A 11 14.14 39.94 2.39
N VAL A 12 14.60 38.76 1.98
CA VAL A 12 13.73 37.69 1.50
C VAL A 12 13.03 37.11 2.72
N ASP A 13 11.74 37.40 2.85
CA ASP A 13 10.88 36.84 3.89
C ASP A 13 10.73 35.33 3.60
N ALA A 14 11.56 34.53 4.27
CA ALA A 14 11.49 33.08 4.25
C ALA A 14 10.30 32.62 5.12
N ARG A 15 9.08 32.82 4.63
CA ARG A 15 7.86 32.27 5.26
C ARG A 15 6.90 31.76 4.19
N GLY A 16 7.06 30.48 3.90
CA GLY A 16 6.18 29.71 3.03
C GLY A 16 6.66 28.27 2.92
N GLU A 17 7.14 27.67 4.01
CA GLU A 17 7.27 26.21 4.05
C GLU A 17 5.86 25.62 4.00
N PRO A 18 5.55 24.68 3.08
CA PRO A 18 4.30 23.96 3.13
C PRO A 18 4.20 23.31 4.51
N SER A 19 3.04 23.45 5.16
CA SER A 19 2.79 22.88 6.49
C SER A 19 2.95 21.36 6.43
N TYR A 20 4.15 20.87 6.69
CA TYR A 20 4.44 19.44 6.83
C TYR A 20 3.70 18.92 8.06
N ARG A 21 2.64 18.14 7.83
CA ARG A 21 1.96 17.42 8.90
C ARG A 21 2.29 15.93 8.81
N PRO A 22 2.84 15.33 9.88
CA PRO A 22 2.95 13.88 9.94
C PRO A 22 1.55 13.26 9.92
N VAL A 23 1.47 12.01 9.44
CA VAL A 23 0.26 11.20 9.23
C VAL A 23 -0.69 11.12 10.44
N ARG A 24 -0.24 11.52 11.64
CA ARG A 24 -0.99 11.45 12.92
C ARG A 24 -2.14 12.44 13.06
N ARG A 25 -3.10 12.43 12.14
CA ARG A 25 -4.47 12.86 12.43
C ARG A 25 -5.25 11.60 12.77
N GLU A 26 -5.75 11.47 13.99
CA GLU A 26 -6.71 10.39 14.30
C GLU A 26 -7.94 10.62 13.43
N LEU A 27 -8.08 9.83 12.37
CA LEU A 27 -9.21 9.92 11.46
C LEU A 27 -10.42 9.32 12.16
N GLN A 28 -11.34 10.19 12.54
CA GLN A 28 -12.59 9.80 13.17
C GLN A 28 -13.67 9.75 12.08
N GLY A 29 -14.28 8.58 11.91
CA GLY A 29 -15.36 8.35 10.96
C GLY A 29 -15.51 6.86 10.64
N PRO A 30 -16.73 6.38 10.34
CA PRO A 30 -16.99 4.96 10.10
C PRO A 30 -16.15 4.39 8.95
N ASP A 31 -15.85 5.22 7.94
CA ASP A 31 -15.06 4.82 6.77
C ASP A 31 -13.56 4.64 7.04
N PHE A 32 -13.06 5.16 8.17
CA PHE A 32 -11.66 5.06 8.59
C PHE A 32 -11.43 4.06 9.72
N CYS A 33 -12.51 3.47 10.24
CA CYS A 33 -12.43 2.36 11.18
C CYS A 33 -11.91 1.11 10.47
N ARG A 34 -10.87 0.48 11.04
CA ARG A 34 -10.33 -0.75 10.49
C ARG A 34 -11.39 -1.87 10.56
N PRO A 35 -11.66 -2.59 9.46
CA PRO A 35 -12.60 -3.72 9.50
C PRO A 35 -12.15 -4.81 10.49
N PRO A 36 -13.07 -5.46 11.24
CA PRO A 36 -12.69 -6.47 12.23
C PRO A 36 -11.90 -7.67 11.67
N ARG A 37 -12.19 -8.08 10.42
CA ARG A 37 -11.42 -9.13 9.72
C ARG A 37 -9.97 -8.72 9.47
N LEU A 38 -9.75 -7.45 9.15
CA LEU A 38 -8.41 -6.90 8.92
C LEU A 38 -7.62 -6.81 10.23
N ASP A 39 -8.24 -6.38 11.33
CA ASP A 39 -7.60 -6.43 12.65
C ASP A 39 -7.14 -7.84 13.02
N LEU A 40 -8.03 -8.83 12.85
CA LEU A 40 -7.68 -10.21 13.15
C LEU A 40 -6.52 -10.71 12.29
N LEU A 41 -6.55 -10.46 10.97
CA LEU A 41 -5.50 -10.87 10.05
C LEU A 41 -4.13 -10.29 10.46
N LEU A 42 -4.11 -9.03 10.89
CA LEU A 42 -2.89 -8.34 11.32
C LEU A 42 -2.39 -8.75 12.71
N ASP A 43 -3.26 -9.30 13.56
CA ASP A 43 -2.89 -9.85 14.87
C ASP A 43 -2.34 -11.29 14.79
N MET A 44 -2.54 -11.98 13.66
CA MET A 44 -1.96 -13.30 13.40
C MET A 44 -0.43 -13.22 13.20
N PRO A 45 0.31 -14.29 13.53
CA PRO A 45 1.73 -14.39 13.18
C PRO A 45 1.94 -14.15 11.67
N PRO A 46 3.01 -13.44 11.27
CA PRO A 46 3.25 -13.15 9.86
C PRO A 46 3.46 -14.44 9.06
N ALA A 47 3.06 -14.41 7.79
CA ALA A 47 3.30 -15.48 6.83
C ALA A 47 4.77 -15.96 6.85
N THR A 48 4.97 -17.28 6.72
CA THR A 48 6.30 -17.90 6.65
C THR A 48 7.08 -17.40 5.43
N SER A 49 8.41 -17.56 5.46
CA SER A 49 9.26 -17.14 4.33
C SER A 49 8.86 -17.81 3.01
N ASP A 50 8.53 -19.10 3.03
CA ASP A 50 8.10 -19.83 1.84
C ASP A 50 6.79 -19.27 1.28
N LEU A 51 5.85 -18.91 2.16
CA LEU A 51 4.60 -18.29 1.74
C LEU A 51 4.82 -16.86 1.22
N GLN A 52 5.74 -16.09 1.81
CA GLN A 52 6.12 -14.78 1.28
C GLN A 52 6.71 -14.90 -0.13
N LEU A 53 7.58 -15.89 -0.35
CA LEU A 53 8.17 -16.17 -1.66
C LEU A 53 7.14 -16.64 -2.68
N HIS A 54 6.17 -17.46 -2.27
CA HIS A 54 5.08 -17.89 -3.16
C HIS A 54 4.20 -16.73 -3.65
N HIS A 55 4.10 -15.65 -2.87
CA HIS A 55 3.32 -14.45 -3.18
C HIS A 55 4.20 -13.27 -3.65
N ALA A 56 5.45 -13.54 -4.02
CA ALA A 56 6.42 -12.52 -4.43
C ALA A 56 6.10 -11.98 -5.84
N TRP A 57 7.00 -11.11 -6.35
CA TRP A 57 6.97 -10.66 -7.73
C TRP A 57 7.19 -11.83 -8.70
N ASN A 58 6.49 -11.82 -9.82
CA ASN A 58 6.62 -12.86 -10.83
C ASN A 58 7.70 -12.49 -11.87
N PRO A 59 8.83 -13.22 -11.93
CA PRO A 59 9.88 -12.95 -12.91
C PRO A 59 9.46 -13.21 -14.36
N GLU A 60 8.39 -13.97 -14.58
CA GLU A 60 7.85 -14.29 -15.90
C GLU A 60 6.71 -13.36 -16.34
N ASP A 61 6.25 -12.46 -15.46
CA ASP A 61 5.08 -11.60 -15.71
C ASP A 61 5.38 -10.14 -15.36
N ARG A 62 6.22 -9.53 -16.21
CA ARG A 62 6.86 -8.24 -15.98
C ARG A 62 7.17 -7.50 -17.28
N SER A 63 7.40 -6.20 -17.19
CA SER A 63 8.14 -5.47 -18.24
C SER A 63 9.55 -6.03 -18.40
N LEU A 64 10.07 -6.01 -19.62
CA LEU A 64 11.45 -6.39 -19.90
C LEU A 64 12.47 -5.46 -19.25
N ASN A 65 12.07 -4.24 -18.86
CA ASN A 65 12.94 -3.25 -18.23
C ASN A 65 13.05 -3.40 -16.70
N VAL A 66 12.38 -4.38 -16.11
CA VAL A 66 12.51 -4.73 -14.68
C VAL A 66 12.99 -6.16 -14.54
N PHE A 67 13.67 -6.50 -13.45
CA PHE A 67 14.03 -7.88 -13.13
C PHE A 67 13.92 -8.11 -11.61
N VAL A 68 13.56 -9.33 -11.21
CA VAL A 68 13.58 -9.73 -9.80
C VAL A 68 15.03 -10.01 -9.40
N LYS A 69 15.48 -9.47 -8.27
CA LYS A 69 16.87 -9.63 -7.81
C LYS A 69 17.15 -11.09 -7.43
N GLU A 70 18.38 -11.54 -7.68
CA GLU A 70 18.79 -12.92 -7.38
C GLU A 70 19.02 -13.14 -5.87
N ASP A 71 19.59 -12.12 -5.21
CA ASP A 71 19.89 -12.08 -3.78
C ASP A 71 18.67 -11.76 -2.91
N ASP A 72 17.65 -11.11 -3.48
CA ASP A 72 16.38 -10.81 -2.81
C ASP A 72 15.19 -11.02 -3.76
N LYS A 73 14.63 -12.23 -3.75
CA LYS A 73 13.49 -12.65 -4.58
C LYS A 73 12.20 -11.86 -4.30
N LEU A 74 12.14 -11.09 -3.21
CA LEU A 74 10.98 -10.26 -2.86
C LEU A 74 11.06 -8.86 -3.49
N THR A 75 12.19 -8.52 -4.12
CA THR A 75 12.46 -7.18 -4.64
C THR A 75 12.76 -7.24 -6.13
N PHE A 76 12.13 -6.36 -6.91
CA PHE A 76 12.55 -6.11 -8.29
C PHE A 76 13.39 -4.83 -8.38
N HIS A 77 14.26 -4.79 -9.39
CA HIS A 77 15.03 -3.63 -9.79
C HIS A 77 14.60 -3.18 -11.20
N ARG A 78 14.49 -1.86 -11.41
CA ARG A 78 14.18 -1.28 -12.72
C ARG A 78 15.42 -0.71 -13.41
N HIS A 79 15.68 -1.11 -14.65
CA HIS A 79 16.74 -0.51 -15.48
C HIS A 79 16.49 0.98 -15.74
N PRO A 80 17.54 1.81 -15.88
CA PRO A 80 17.41 3.26 -16.09
C PRO A 80 17.01 3.61 -17.53
N VAL A 81 15.85 3.13 -17.98
CA VAL A 81 15.32 3.37 -19.33
C VAL A 81 14.52 4.67 -19.32
N ALA A 82 14.93 5.61 -20.17
CA ALA A 82 14.25 6.90 -20.33
C ALA A 82 12.92 6.75 -21.08
N GLN A 83 11.96 7.64 -20.78
CA GLN A 83 10.64 7.67 -21.42
C GLN A 83 9.95 6.30 -21.41
N SER A 84 9.96 5.63 -20.25
CA SER A 84 9.37 4.31 -20.06
C SER A 84 8.68 4.25 -18.71
N THR A 85 7.47 3.71 -18.69
CA THR A 85 6.79 3.24 -17.47
C THR A 85 6.75 1.72 -17.51
N ASP A 86 7.15 1.08 -16.40
CA ASP A 86 7.34 -0.36 -16.33
C ASP A 86 6.63 -0.94 -15.11
N CYS A 87 5.94 -2.06 -15.31
CA CYS A 87 5.21 -2.77 -14.26
C CYS A 87 5.73 -4.19 -14.08
N ILE A 88 5.31 -4.80 -12.98
CA ILE A 88 5.45 -6.22 -12.66
C ILE A 88 4.27 -6.66 -11.82
N ARG A 89 3.77 -7.88 -12.06
CA ARG A 89 2.71 -8.51 -11.25
C ARG A 89 3.28 -9.45 -10.21
N GLY A 90 2.54 -9.64 -9.11
CA GLY A 90 2.79 -10.73 -8.17
C GLY A 90 2.47 -12.10 -8.78
N GLN A 91 3.00 -13.18 -8.21
CA GLN A 91 2.79 -14.54 -8.72
C GLN A 91 1.35 -15.05 -8.53
N VAL A 92 0.69 -14.63 -7.44
CA VAL A 92 -0.64 -15.11 -7.06
C VAL A 92 -1.71 -14.09 -7.44
N GLY A 93 -2.69 -14.56 -8.22
CA GLY A 93 -3.92 -13.83 -8.51
C GLY A 93 -5.05 -14.28 -7.59
N TYR A 94 -5.55 -13.36 -6.77
CA TYR A 94 -6.58 -13.60 -5.76
C TYR A 94 -7.98 -13.51 -6.35
N THR A 95 -8.87 -14.40 -5.93
CA THR A 95 -10.26 -14.48 -6.40
C THR A 95 -11.30 -14.46 -5.28
N ARG A 96 -10.88 -14.67 -4.04
CA ARG A 96 -11.70 -14.73 -2.82
C ARG A 96 -10.81 -14.42 -1.61
N GLY A 97 -11.41 -14.13 -0.46
CA GLY A 97 -10.70 -13.88 0.79
C GLY A 97 -10.17 -12.46 0.94
N LEU A 98 -9.67 -12.18 2.13
CA LEU A 98 -8.96 -10.96 2.49
C LEU A 98 -7.45 -11.24 2.43
N HIS A 99 -6.71 -10.39 1.71
CA HIS A 99 -5.27 -10.52 1.54
C HIS A 99 -4.57 -9.21 1.87
N VAL A 100 -3.45 -9.29 2.57
CA VAL A 100 -2.63 -8.12 2.91
C VAL A 100 -1.19 -8.38 2.51
N TRP A 101 -0.59 -7.40 1.84
CA TRP A 101 0.84 -7.38 1.57
C TRP A 101 1.41 -5.99 1.83
N ARG A 102 2.68 -5.95 2.21
CA ARG A 102 3.46 -4.73 2.38
C ARG A 102 4.20 -4.43 1.09
N ILE A 103 4.15 -3.17 0.65
CA ILE A 103 5.05 -2.63 -0.36
C ILE A 103 6.06 -1.74 0.36
N HIS A 104 7.34 -2.01 0.13
CA HIS A 104 8.43 -1.12 0.51
C HIS A 104 9.03 -0.49 -0.74
N TRP A 105 8.85 0.81 -0.89
CA TRP A 105 9.32 1.62 -2.00
C TRP A 105 9.91 2.92 -1.45
N PRO A 106 11.25 3.05 -1.43
CA PRO A 106 11.93 4.25 -0.95
C PRO A 106 11.39 5.51 -1.62
N ALA A 107 11.01 6.52 -0.83
CA ALA A 107 10.37 7.74 -1.32
C ALA A 107 11.23 8.47 -2.36
N ARG A 108 12.56 8.42 -2.19
CA ARG A 108 13.55 9.01 -3.11
C ARG A 108 13.66 8.29 -4.46
N GLN A 109 13.04 7.11 -4.60
CA GLN A 109 13.07 6.29 -5.81
C GLN A 109 11.70 6.19 -6.52
N ARG A 110 10.77 7.10 -6.23
CA ARG A 110 9.42 7.11 -6.82
C ARG A 110 9.33 7.84 -8.15
N GLY A 111 10.10 8.92 -8.30
CA GLY A 111 10.05 9.75 -9.51
C GLY A 111 8.71 10.44 -9.72
N THR A 112 8.36 10.67 -10.99
CA THR A 112 7.14 11.43 -11.35
C THR A 112 5.86 10.60 -11.26
N HIS A 113 5.93 9.28 -11.34
CA HIS A 113 4.77 8.38 -11.26
C HIS A 113 5.19 7.09 -10.55
N ALA A 114 4.67 6.88 -9.35
CA ALA A 114 4.83 5.66 -8.58
C ALA A 114 3.44 5.20 -8.18
N VAL A 115 2.94 4.15 -8.81
CA VAL A 115 1.57 3.69 -8.63
C VAL A 115 1.57 2.28 -8.05
N VAL A 116 0.78 2.06 -7.01
CA VAL A 116 0.61 0.76 -6.34
C VAL A 116 -0.86 0.35 -6.42
N GLY A 117 -1.13 -0.92 -6.71
CA GLY A 117 -2.48 -1.44 -6.61
C GLY A 117 -2.62 -2.89 -7.08
N VAL A 118 -3.69 -3.14 -7.83
CA VAL A 118 -4.03 -4.47 -8.34
C VAL A 118 -4.42 -4.42 -9.81
N GLY A 119 -4.20 -5.50 -10.55
CA GLY A 119 -4.59 -5.62 -11.95
C GLY A 119 -4.97 -7.04 -12.32
N THR A 120 -5.68 -7.19 -13.43
CA THR A 120 -5.95 -8.49 -14.05
C THR A 120 -4.68 -8.99 -14.77
N ALA A 121 -4.74 -10.21 -15.30
CA ALA A 121 -3.69 -10.75 -16.16
C ALA A 121 -3.54 -9.96 -17.48
N ASP A 122 -4.59 -9.25 -17.90
CA ASP A 122 -4.64 -8.50 -19.16
C ASP A 122 -4.12 -7.05 -19.02
N ALA A 123 -3.91 -6.58 -17.79
CA ALA A 123 -3.36 -5.24 -17.55
C ALA A 123 -1.98 -5.07 -18.23
N LEU A 124 -1.78 -3.95 -18.90
CA LEU A 124 -0.53 -3.66 -19.60
C LEU A 124 0.63 -3.49 -18.61
N LEU A 125 1.78 -4.09 -18.93
CA LEU A 125 2.97 -4.03 -18.08
C LEU A 125 4.03 -3.03 -18.54
N HIS A 126 3.85 -2.39 -19.68
CA HIS A 126 4.79 -1.41 -20.20
C HIS A 126 4.05 -0.32 -20.98
N SER A 127 4.58 0.90 -20.94
CA SER A 127 4.12 2.02 -21.76
C SER A 127 5.26 2.97 -22.07
N VAL A 128 5.22 3.56 -23.27
CA VAL A 128 6.14 4.62 -23.67
C VAL A 128 5.75 5.93 -22.97
N GLY A 129 6.76 6.67 -22.52
CA GLY A 129 6.62 7.90 -21.74
C GLY A 129 6.46 7.66 -20.24
N TYR A 130 6.44 8.73 -19.46
CA TYR A 130 6.22 8.67 -18.02
C TYR A 130 4.73 8.88 -17.70
N THR A 131 4.06 7.80 -17.34
CA THR A 131 2.62 7.76 -17.08
C THR A 131 2.28 6.99 -15.81
N ALA A 132 1.11 7.28 -15.21
CA ALA A 132 0.45 6.39 -14.25
C ALA A 132 -0.19 5.21 -14.99
N LEU A 133 0.59 4.17 -15.29
CA LEU A 133 0.15 3.05 -16.13
C LEU A 133 -0.86 2.15 -15.42
N VAL A 134 -0.60 1.79 -14.16
CA VAL A 134 -1.59 1.09 -13.32
C VAL A 134 -2.77 2.04 -13.07
N GLY A 135 -3.98 1.61 -13.42
CA GLY A 135 -5.20 2.41 -13.37
C GLY A 135 -5.50 3.18 -14.66
N SER A 136 -4.67 3.06 -15.70
CA SER A 136 -4.88 3.80 -16.95
C SER A 136 -6.03 3.26 -17.80
N ASP A 137 -6.39 1.99 -17.63
CA ASP A 137 -7.45 1.25 -18.30
C ASP A 137 -8.36 0.53 -17.29
N CYS A 138 -9.33 -0.22 -17.79
CA CYS A 138 -10.29 -1.00 -17.00
C CYS A 138 -9.69 -2.26 -16.35
N GLU A 139 -8.46 -2.62 -16.68
CA GLU A 139 -7.80 -3.86 -16.23
C GLU A 139 -7.01 -3.68 -14.93
N SER A 140 -6.89 -2.44 -14.44
CA SER A 140 -6.11 -2.15 -13.24
C SER A 140 -6.69 -1.03 -12.38
N TRP A 141 -6.33 -1.04 -11.10
CA TRP A 141 -6.73 -0.07 -10.08
C TRP A 141 -5.49 0.34 -9.28
N GLY A 142 -5.17 1.63 -9.25
CA GLY A 142 -3.89 2.11 -8.72
C GLY A 142 -3.99 3.40 -7.91
N TRP A 143 -3.21 3.48 -6.85
CA TRP A 143 -2.96 4.71 -6.11
C TRP A 143 -1.60 5.29 -6.48
N ASP A 144 -1.59 6.48 -7.07
CA ASP A 144 -0.36 7.25 -7.33
C ASP A 144 0.09 7.90 -6.02
N LEU A 145 1.22 7.42 -5.50
CA LEU A 145 1.76 7.80 -4.20
C LEU A 145 2.31 9.24 -4.19
N GLY A 146 2.69 9.79 -5.34
CA GLY A 146 3.21 11.15 -5.44
C GLY A 146 2.08 12.18 -5.52
N ARG A 147 1.00 11.83 -6.23
CA ARG A 147 -0.14 12.73 -6.46
C ARG A 147 -1.26 12.57 -5.45
N ASN A 148 -1.27 11.49 -4.66
CA ASN A 148 -2.38 11.13 -3.79
C ASN A 148 -3.69 11.00 -4.58
N ARG A 149 -3.65 10.30 -5.73
CA ARG A 149 -4.79 10.17 -6.66
C ARG A 149 -5.06 8.71 -7.00
N LEU A 150 -6.35 8.37 -7.12
CA LEU A 150 -6.82 7.04 -7.49
C LEU A 150 -7.15 6.94 -8.98
N TYR A 151 -6.49 6.02 -9.66
CA TYR A 151 -6.64 5.75 -11.08
C TYR A 151 -7.29 4.40 -11.31
N HIS A 152 -8.34 4.41 -12.13
CA HIS A 152 -8.97 3.26 -12.74
C HIS A 152 -9.70 3.76 -13.99
N ASP A 153 -9.49 3.08 -15.11
CA ASP A 153 -10.03 3.45 -16.41
C ASP A 153 -9.79 4.93 -16.77
N SER A 154 -8.63 5.45 -16.38
CA SER A 154 -8.42 6.91 -16.40
C SER A 154 -8.35 7.51 -17.79
N LYS A 155 -7.96 6.73 -18.82
CA LYS A 155 -7.94 7.20 -20.21
C LYS A 155 -9.34 7.40 -20.79
N ASN A 156 -10.34 6.69 -20.27
CA ASN A 156 -11.73 6.79 -20.71
C ASN A 156 -12.55 7.78 -19.86
N ARG A 157 -11.96 8.32 -18.78
CA ARG A 157 -12.61 9.37 -17.98
C ARG A 157 -12.68 10.68 -18.78
N PRO A 158 -13.80 11.44 -18.66
CA PRO A 158 -13.89 12.76 -19.26
C PRO A 158 -12.75 13.67 -18.76
N ALA A 159 -12.16 14.46 -19.66
CA ALA A 159 -11.05 15.36 -19.32
C ALA A 159 -11.39 16.39 -18.22
N SER A 160 -12.69 16.68 -18.01
CA SER A 160 -13.19 17.54 -16.94
C SER A 160 -13.16 16.90 -15.55
N THR A 161 -13.01 15.57 -15.47
CA THR A 161 -13.12 14.82 -14.23
C THR A 161 -11.74 14.46 -13.71
N SER A 162 -11.28 15.17 -12.69
CA SER A 162 -10.04 14.82 -12.01
C SER A 162 -10.16 13.46 -11.30
N ALA A 163 -9.06 12.69 -11.27
CA ALA A 163 -8.98 11.49 -10.45
C ALA A 163 -9.31 11.81 -8.98
N PRO A 164 -10.06 10.95 -8.25
CA PRO A 164 -10.34 11.17 -6.84
C PRO A 164 -9.06 11.30 -6.01
N THR A 165 -9.03 12.26 -5.07
CA THR A 165 -7.96 12.38 -4.08
C THR A 165 -8.07 11.23 -3.07
N TYR A 166 -6.94 10.66 -2.69
CA TYR A 166 -6.85 9.64 -1.65
C TYR A 166 -5.59 9.82 -0.79
N PRO A 167 -5.72 9.84 0.54
CA PRO A 167 -6.96 9.60 1.29
C PRO A 167 -8.04 10.68 1.14
N CYS A 168 -9.32 10.30 1.29
CA CYS A 168 -10.46 11.18 0.99
C CYS A 168 -10.63 12.35 1.99
N PHE A 169 -9.93 12.32 3.13
CA PHE A 169 -9.93 13.41 4.10
C PHE A 169 -8.96 14.54 3.75
N LEU A 170 -8.10 14.36 2.74
CA LEU A 170 -7.20 15.40 2.30
C LEU A 170 -7.97 16.52 1.62
N GLU A 171 -7.66 17.75 2.00
CA GLU A 171 -8.12 18.91 1.25
C GLU A 171 -7.37 19.03 -0.09
N ALA A 172 -7.91 19.80 -1.04
CA ALA A 172 -7.43 19.83 -2.42
C ALA A 172 -5.93 20.20 -2.56
N ASP A 173 -5.40 20.98 -1.62
CA ASP A 173 -4.02 21.47 -1.60
C ASP A 173 -3.16 20.84 -0.48
N GLU A 174 -3.69 19.84 0.24
CA GLU A 174 -2.97 19.17 1.32
C GLU A 174 -2.02 18.09 0.78
N SER A 175 -0.73 18.23 1.08
CA SER A 175 0.28 17.24 0.71
C SER A 175 0.33 16.11 1.74
N PHE A 176 -0.09 14.90 1.35
CA PHE A 176 0.14 13.69 2.13
C PHE A 176 1.44 13.01 1.70
N VAL A 177 2.45 13.08 2.56
CA VAL A 177 3.77 12.50 2.29
C VAL A 177 3.79 11.07 2.79
N LEU A 178 3.81 10.10 1.87
CA LEU A 178 3.89 8.69 2.25
C LEU A 178 5.32 8.30 2.70
N PRO A 179 5.46 7.54 3.80
CA PRO A 179 6.71 6.90 4.19
C PRO A 179 7.12 5.82 3.18
N ASP A 180 8.29 5.23 3.36
CA ASP A 180 8.84 4.22 2.44
C ASP A 180 8.01 2.93 2.35
N ALA A 181 7.12 2.67 3.31
CA ALA A 181 6.29 1.47 3.29
C ALA A 181 4.81 1.74 3.52
N LEU A 182 3.99 0.94 2.84
CA LEU A 182 2.54 0.90 3.02
C LEU A 182 2.04 -0.54 3.01
N LEU A 183 0.87 -0.78 3.60
CA LEU A 183 0.12 -2.02 3.42
C LEU A 183 -0.94 -1.82 2.36
N VAL A 184 -1.09 -2.82 1.51
CA VAL A 184 -2.17 -2.96 0.55
C VAL A 184 -3.12 -4.02 1.08
N VAL A 185 -4.41 -3.70 1.12
CA VAL A 185 -5.46 -4.57 1.65
C VAL A 185 -6.47 -4.83 0.55
N LEU A 186 -6.50 -6.07 0.06
CA LEU A 186 -7.44 -6.53 -0.95
C LEU A 186 -8.45 -7.47 -0.30
N ASP A 187 -9.71 -7.05 -0.23
CA ASP A 187 -10.81 -7.91 0.18
C ASP A 187 -11.59 -8.33 -1.06
N MET A 188 -11.40 -9.56 -1.52
CA MET A 188 -12.11 -10.12 -2.69
C MET A 188 -13.54 -10.54 -2.35
N ASP A 189 -13.86 -10.74 -1.07
CA ASP A 189 -15.20 -11.10 -0.63
C ASP A 189 -16.12 -9.88 -0.63
N GLU A 190 -15.62 -8.73 -0.16
CA GLU A 190 -16.27 -7.42 -0.27
C GLU A 190 -16.04 -6.75 -1.63
N GLY A 191 -15.02 -7.18 -2.36
CA GLY A 191 -14.62 -6.61 -3.64
C GLY A 191 -14.09 -5.19 -3.49
N SER A 192 -13.19 -4.97 -2.54
CA SER A 192 -12.61 -3.68 -2.21
C SER A 192 -11.09 -3.68 -2.14
N LEU A 193 -10.48 -2.55 -2.49
CA LEU A 193 -9.06 -2.30 -2.30
C LEU A 193 -8.89 -1.10 -1.36
N SER A 194 -8.04 -1.24 -0.35
CA SER A 194 -7.74 -0.21 0.64
C SER A 194 -6.24 -0.17 0.94
N PHE A 195 -5.79 0.87 1.64
CA PHE A 195 -4.40 1.01 2.04
C PHE A 195 -4.26 1.36 3.52
N MET A 196 -3.12 0.99 4.09
CA MET A 196 -2.70 1.45 5.40
C MET A 196 -1.30 2.03 5.37
N VAL A 197 -1.09 3.12 6.10
CA VAL A 197 0.19 3.81 6.22
C VAL A 197 0.43 4.11 7.70
N ASP A 198 1.62 3.80 8.21
CA ASP A 198 2.00 4.00 9.63
C ASP A 198 0.98 3.44 10.64
N GLY A 199 0.39 2.29 10.32
CA GLY A 199 -0.63 1.61 11.14
C GLY A 199 -2.04 2.19 11.01
N GLN A 200 -2.23 3.26 10.26
CA GLN A 200 -3.51 3.91 10.05
C GLN A 200 -4.22 3.37 8.81
N TYR A 201 -5.50 3.02 8.97
CA TYR A 201 -6.36 2.64 7.85
C TYR A 201 -6.90 3.88 7.14
N LEU A 202 -6.73 3.94 5.83
CA LEU A 202 -7.00 5.15 5.03
C LEU A 202 -8.38 5.11 4.35
N GLY A 203 -9.19 4.10 4.65
CA GLY A 203 -10.49 3.87 4.02
C GLY A 203 -10.41 3.14 2.68
N VAL A 204 -11.57 2.81 2.15
CA VAL A 204 -11.70 2.08 0.87
C VAL A 204 -11.33 2.99 -0.30
N ALA A 205 -10.34 2.58 -1.10
CA ALA A 205 -9.93 3.27 -2.31
C ALA A 205 -10.77 2.87 -3.53
N PHE A 206 -11.03 1.56 -3.70
CA PHE A 206 -11.83 1.04 -4.82
C PHE A 206 -12.84 0.01 -4.36
N ARG A 207 -13.94 -0.09 -5.11
CA ARG A 207 -15.02 -1.08 -4.93
C ARG A 207 -15.34 -1.75 -6.27
N GLY A 208 -16.13 -2.82 -6.25
CA GLY A 208 -16.57 -3.52 -7.47
C GLY A 208 -15.56 -4.54 -8.01
N LEU A 209 -14.70 -5.07 -7.12
CA LEU A 209 -13.64 -6.01 -7.49
C LEU A 209 -14.06 -7.48 -7.44
N LYS A 210 -15.27 -7.79 -6.97
CA LYS A 210 -15.77 -9.18 -6.86
C LYS A 210 -15.81 -9.87 -8.23
N GLY A 211 -15.61 -11.19 -8.23
CA GLY A 211 -15.70 -12.02 -9.45
C GLY A 211 -14.51 -11.87 -10.41
N ARG A 212 -13.46 -11.15 -10.01
CA ARG A 212 -12.23 -10.98 -10.77
C ARG A 212 -11.11 -11.84 -10.20
N ARG A 213 -10.06 -12.06 -10.98
CA ARG A 213 -8.75 -12.54 -10.49
C ARG A 213 -7.78 -11.37 -10.52
N LEU A 214 -7.32 -10.94 -9.34
CA LEU A 214 -6.51 -9.73 -9.19
C LEU A 214 -5.14 -10.03 -8.61
N TYR A 215 -4.12 -9.48 -9.25
CA TYR A 215 -2.71 -9.63 -8.90
C TYR A 215 -2.20 -8.33 -8.30
N PRO A 216 -1.34 -8.37 -7.27
CA PRO A 216 -0.55 -7.21 -6.87
C PRO A 216 0.21 -6.66 -8.09
N ILE A 217 0.19 -5.35 -8.29
CA ILE A 217 0.90 -4.70 -9.40
C ILE A 217 1.39 -3.32 -8.98
N VAL A 218 2.54 -2.91 -9.52
CA VAL A 218 3.02 -1.53 -9.44
C VAL A 218 3.46 -1.04 -10.81
N SER A 219 3.41 0.27 -11.05
CA SER A 219 4.08 0.90 -12.20
C SER A 219 5.10 1.93 -11.74
N ALA A 220 6.33 1.82 -12.25
CA ALA A 220 7.48 2.64 -11.88
C ALA A 220 8.12 3.32 -13.10
N VAL A 221 8.66 4.52 -12.87
CA VAL A 221 9.37 5.32 -13.89
C VAL A 221 10.81 5.67 -13.51
N TRP A 222 11.19 5.45 -12.24
CA TRP A 222 12.49 5.86 -11.72
C TRP A 222 13.57 4.86 -12.12
N GLY A 223 14.72 5.34 -12.61
CA GLY A 223 15.86 4.48 -12.92
C GLY A 223 16.48 3.95 -11.65
N HIS A 224 16.82 2.66 -11.61
CA HIS A 224 17.40 1.98 -10.45
C HIS A 224 16.50 1.95 -9.21
N CYS A 225 15.17 2.13 -9.36
CA CYS A 225 14.30 1.90 -8.21
C CYS A 225 14.26 0.42 -7.86
N GLU A 226 14.24 0.14 -6.56
CA GLU A 226 14.01 -1.18 -6.00
C GLU A 226 12.74 -1.16 -5.17
N VAL A 227 11.83 -2.10 -5.47
CA VAL A 227 10.53 -2.18 -4.80
C VAL A 227 10.31 -3.59 -4.29
N SER A 228 10.15 -3.72 -2.98
CA SER A 228 9.95 -5.00 -2.31
C SER A 228 8.47 -5.25 -2.02
N ILE A 229 8.03 -6.48 -2.22
CA ILE A 229 6.72 -6.99 -1.77
C ILE A 229 6.92 -8.01 -0.66
N ARG A 230 6.12 -7.91 0.41
CA ARG A 230 6.06 -8.96 1.44
C ARG A 230 4.62 -9.28 1.76
N TYR A 231 4.20 -10.49 1.45
CA TYR A 231 2.89 -10.97 1.86
C TYR A 231 2.81 -11.05 3.38
N ILE A 232 1.75 -10.49 3.96
CA ILE A 232 1.56 -10.46 5.42
C ILE A 232 0.76 -11.67 5.85
N ASN A 233 -0.46 -11.83 5.33
CA ASN A 233 -1.36 -12.95 5.59
C ASN A 233 -2.59 -12.88 4.68
N GLY A 234 -3.39 -13.94 4.73
CA GLY A 234 -4.73 -13.97 4.15
C GLY A 234 -5.75 -14.61 5.09
N LEU A 235 -7.02 -14.28 4.89
CA LEU A 235 -8.16 -14.93 5.53
C LEU A 235 -9.14 -15.39 4.45
N ASP A 236 -9.49 -16.67 4.48
CA ASP A 236 -10.56 -17.18 3.63
C ASP A 236 -11.93 -16.57 3.98
N PRO A 237 -12.91 -16.60 3.05
CA PRO A 237 -14.29 -16.15 3.30
C PRO A 237 -15.04 -16.94 4.37
N GLU A 238 -14.51 -18.09 4.80
CA GLU A 238 -15.18 -18.97 5.75
C GLU A 238 -15.28 -18.33 7.15
N PRO A 239 -16.33 -18.68 7.93
CA PRO A 239 -16.41 -18.27 9.31
C PRO A 239 -15.15 -18.68 10.05
N LEU A 240 -14.55 -17.73 10.74
CA LEU A 240 -13.36 -17.99 11.54
C LEU A 240 -13.68 -19.01 12.63
N PRO A 241 -12.78 -19.96 12.90
CA PRO A 241 -12.94 -20.90 14.01
C PRO A 241 -13.24 -20.13 15.32
N LEU A 242 -14.20 -20.64 16.11
CA LEU A 242 -14.56 -20.03 17.41
C LEU A 242 -13.33 -19.83 18.30
N MET A 243 -12.36 -20.74 18.20
CA MET A 243 -11.07 -20.60 18.86
C MET A 243 -10.41 -19.27 18.46
N ASP A 244 -10.14 -19.01 17.20
CA ASP A 244 -9.45 -17.78 16.78
C ASP A 244 -10.19 -16.50 17.23
N LEU A 245 -11.52 -16.51 17.21
CA LEU A 245 -12.35 -15.43 17.77
C LEU A 245 -12.13 -15.26 19.28
N CYS A 246 -12.19 -16.35 20.04
CA CYS A 246 -11.93 -16.35 21.48
C CYS A 246 -10.51 -15.88 21.82
N ARG A 247 -9.50 -16.33 21.06
CA ARG A 247 -8.11 -15.88 21.21
C ARG A 247 -8.00 -14.38 21.05
N ARG A 248 -8.63 -13.83 20.00
CA ARG A 248 -8.63 -12.39 19.73
C ARG A 248 -9.30 -11.60 20.85
N VAL A 249 -10.50 -11.98 21.27
CA VAL A 249 -11.23 -11.28 22.35
C VAL A 249 -10.39 -11.26 23.64
N ALA A 250 -9.75 -12.37 23.99
CA ALA A 250 -8.86 -12.44 25.15
C ALA A 250 -7.64 -11.52 25.00
N ARG A 251 -6.96 -11.52 23.84
CA ARG A 251 -5.81 -10.64 23.58
C ARG A 251 -6.21 -9.15 23.57
N LEU A 252 -7.38 -8.80 23.06
CA LEU A 252 -7.91 -7.43 23.11
C LEU A 252 -8.21 -6.99 24.55
N ALA A 253 -8.81 -7.87 25.37
CA ALA A 253 -9.08 -7.59 26.78
C ALA A 253 -7.80 -7.44 27.61
N LEU A 254 -6.75 -8.20 27.27
CA LEU A 254 -5.41 -8.02 27.85
C LEU A 254 -4.80 -6.68 27.43
N GLY A 255 -4.99 -6.26 26.17
CA GLY A 255 -4.34 -5.08 25.63
C GLY A 255 -2.88 -5.35 25.26
N ARG A 256 -2.36 -4.59 24.29
CA ARG A 256 -1.05 -4.84 23.66
C ARG A 256 0.10 -4.85 24.65
N ASP A 257 0.08 -3.97 25.65
CA ASP A 257 1.17 -3.79 26.62
C ASP A 257 1.33 -4.97 27.59
N ARG A 258 0.31 -5.83 27.72
CA ARG A 258 0.30 -6.98 28.62
C ARG A 258 0.41 -8.33 27.89
N LEU A 259 0.56 -8.33 26.56
CA LEU A 259 0.71 -9.58 25.80
C LEU A 259 2.00 -10.33 26.15
N ASN A 260 3.06 -9.62 26.52
CA ASN A 260 4.30 -10.19 27.04
C ASN A 260 4.18 -10.74 28.48
N GLN A 261 3.05 -10.51 29.15
CA GLN A 261 2.80 -10.98 30.52
C GLN A 261 1.84 -12.19 30.55
N ILE A 262 1.51 -12.78 29.39
CA ILE A 262 0.62 -13.95 29.30
C ILE A 262 1.13 -15.10 30.19
N ASP A 263 2.44 -15.25 30.33
CA ASP A 263 3.05 -16.30 31.18
C ASP A 263 2.72 -16.15 32.67
N THR A 264 2.42 -14.94 33.11
CA THR A 264 2.05 -14.63 34.50
C THR A 264 0.58 -14.88 34.81
N LEU A 265 -0.25 -15.12 33.80
CA LEU A 265 -1.68 -15.34 33.99
C LEU A 265 -1.92 -16.68 34.73
N PRO A 266 -2.93 -16.75 35.60
CA PRO A 266 -3.31 -17.98 36.31
C PRO A 266 -4.10 -18.92 35.37
N LEU A 267 -3.52 -19.23 34.21
CA LEU A 267 -4.09 -20.10 33.17
C LEU A 267 -3.21 -21.35 32.98
N PRO A 268 -3.79 -22.48 32.57
CA PRO A 268 -3.03 -23.64 32.09
C PRO A 268 -2.07 -23.27 30.95
N GLU A 269 -0.91 -23.96 30.89
CA GLU A 269 0.13 -23.71 29.89
C GLU A 269 -0.38 -23.82 28.46
N THR A 270 -1.27 -24.78 28.20
CA THR A 270 -1.92 -24.94 26.90
C THR A 270 -2.70 -23.69 26.46
N LEU A 271 -3.37 -23.00 27.39
CA LEU A 271 -4.09 -21.76 27.10
C LEU A 271 -3.13 -20.57 26.95
N LYS A 272 -2.00 -20.55 27.66
CA LYS A 272 -0.96 -19.52 27.48
C LYS A 272 -0.34 -19.61 26.09
N ASN A 273 0.11 -20.80 25.71
CA ASN A 273 0.69 -21.08 24.39
C ASN A 273 -0.31 -20.74 23.29
N TYR A 274 -1.55 -21.18 23.46
CA TYR A 274 -2.66 -20.82 22.58
C TYR A 274 -2.83 -19.31 22.42
N LEU A 275 -2.79 -18.52 23.51
CA LEU A 275 -2.87 -17.06 23.44
C LEU A 275 -1.64 -16.42 22.80
N GLN A 276 -0.48 -17.08 22.82
CA GLN A 276 0.78 -16.61 22.24
C GLN A 276 1.03 -17.07 20.80
N TYR A 277 0.17 -17.92 20.24
CA TYR A 277 0.41 -18.63 18.97
C TYR A 277 1.60 -19.59 19.01
N GLN A 278 1.78 -20.28 20.14
CA GLN A 278 2.78 -21.33 20.36
C GLN A 278 2.13 -22.71 20.47
#